data_AF-A0A536EE45-F1
#
_entry.id   AF-A0A536EE45-F1
#
_cell.length_a   1.000
_cell.length_b   1.000
_cell.length_c   1.000
_cell.angle_alpha   90.00
_cell.angle_beta   90.00
_cell.angle_gamma   90.00
#
_symmetry.space_group_name_H-M   'P 1'
#
loop_
_entity.id
_entity.type
_entity.pdbx_description
1 polymer ?
#
loop_
_entity_poly.entity_id
_entity_poly.type
_entity_poly.pdbx_seq_one_letter_code
_entity_poly.pdbx_strand_id
1 'polypeptide(L)'
;MDHVNRFLVVIAIILCCLLVLVLHSPISNGITNAVNTVDAAVTGHTNSPTALAPSQSSTATPSPTRGNGNGSANGNANNGNGNANRPTPTPAPSYPVLPSLPPVFPTPGLAPTVSFAYSPARPTTGQAISFDGTASTCGAGPCFYKWTDDGCPSPCGDLGTGPMLAFTFASVGTKFVRLTLTDALGRTATVEHNVAVAAPSPVPTPTPTAGPTPTPTAGPTPTPTPAPTPTPTPTATPAPGPGSLLTWRPPACGDATHACATLNVANTGAHQSFTLDSTKDWTIKLPTTPVVGGLGINGGHNVIIIGGEIDLTDPCSADNAPCHGFNLVSSSSNPPNGGEVYIEGVLIKNPGTQVSGDGIDLQQTYPGGWATVTLQNLRIQGLQGCNVGTYSGAHADVFQPYAPSGAALRIDHLTGTTSYQGMQVAPDGYFTPAIRNPSSVDFRNVNINIIPNTVPGCAGTSDHYAWWIAGGVGGCEAPPTNLVNDYAQEPDGSLIYNSVAPDTGWGQGCDPLYVGGLATWPTIPAITGGIRNGLPAGGDFVPVGRAGINYVSPGYH
;
A
#
# COMPACT_ATOMS: atom_id res chain seq x y z
N MET A 1 38.55 53.90 -0.04
CA MET A 1 37.74 54.14 1.18
C MET A 1 36.42 53.36 1.19
N ASP A 2 36.30 52.22 0.48
CA ASP A 2 35.02 51.48 0.38
C ASP A 2 34.97 50.07 0.98
N HIS A 3 36.10 49.54 1.48
CA HIS A 3 36.12 48.18 2.07
C HIS A 3 36.05 48.15 3.61
N VAL A 4 36.23 49.28 4.29
CA VAL A 4 36.10 49.37 5.76
C VAL A 4 34.65 49.65 6.19
N ASN A 5 33.86 50.33 5.35
CA ASN A 5 32.45 50.63 5.66
C ASN A 5 31.49 49.45 5.49
N ARG A 6 31.80 48.46 4.66
CA ARG A 6 30.93 47.28 4.49
C ARG A 6 31.08 46.25 5.63
N PHE A 7 32.21 46.23 6.32
CA PHE A 7 32.44 45.31 7.45
C PHE A 7 31.78 45.80 8.76
N LEU A 8 31.72 47.13 8.95
CA LEU A 8 31.04 47.77 10.09
C LEU A 8 29.51 47.67 10.02
N VAL A 9 28.92 47.66 8.81
CA VAL A 9 27.47 47.52 8.62
C VAL A 9 26.99 46.09 8.89
N VAL A 10 27.80 45.07 8.57
CA VAL A 10 27.47 43.65 8.83
C VAL A 10 27.55 43.32 10.32
N ILE A 11 28.51 43.90 11.06
CA ILE A 11 28.62 43.73 12.52
C ILE A 11 27.48 44.44 13.27
N ALA A 12 27.02 45.61 12.79
CA ALA A 12 25.90 46.34 13.37
C ALA A 12 24.54 45.63 13.22
N ILE A 13 24.32 44.90 12.11
CA ILE A 13 23.09 44.13 11.87
C ILE A 13 23.06 42.85 12.74
N ILE A 14 24.21 42.20 12.94
CA ILE A 14 24.32 41.00 13.79
C ILE A 14 24.12 41.34 15.27
N LEU A 15 24.60 42.51 15.75
CA LEU A 15 24.33 42.95 17.13
C LEU A 15 22.89 43.43 17.37
N CYS A 16 22.19 43.91 16.33
CA CYS A 16 20.79 44.35 16.46
C CYS A 16 19.83 43.15 16.60
N CYS A 17 20.12 42.03 15.95
CA CYS A 17 19.31 40.81 16.06
C CYS A 17 19.48 40.07 17.41
N LEU A 18 20.59 40.24 18.12
CA LEU A 18 20.81 39.63 19.44
C LEU A 18 20.17 40.43 20.60
N LEU A 19 19.81 41.71 20.40
CA LEU A 19 19.21 42.54 21.44
C LEU A 19 17.67 42.46 21.49
N VAL A 20 17.03 41.88 20.48
CA VAL A 20 15.55 41.72 20.44
C VAL A 20 15.09 40.42 21.13
N LEU A 21 16.00 39.51 21.49
CA LEU A 21 15.68 38.26 22.18
C LEU A 21 15.69 38.35 23.72
N VAL A 22 16.02 39.51 24.29
CA VAL A 22 15.99 39.75 25.74
C VAL A 22 15.18 41.01 25.99
N LEU A 23 14.01 40.83 26.62
CA LEU A 23 12.95 41.81 26.96
C LEU A 23 11.71 41.58 26.10
N HIS A 24 10.77 40.79 26.60
CA HIS A 24 9.32 41.05 26.67
C HIS A 24 8.66 39.86 27.40
N SER A 25 8.84 39.80 28.71
CA SER A 25 7.89 39.12 29.61
C SER A 25 6.75 40.09 29.94
N PRO A 26 5.47 39.70 29.91
CA PRO A 26 4.45 40.45 30.61
C PRO A 26 4.43 40.05 32.10
N ILE A 27 4.24 41.11 32.88
CA ILE A 27 4.24 41.22 34.34
C ILE A 27 3.05 40.48 34.97
N SER A 28 3.33 39.75 36.06
CA SER A 28 2.37 39.27 37.04
C SER A 28 2.11 40.36 38.10
N ASN A 29 0.84 40.58 38.45
CA ASN A 29 0.31 41.19 39.68
C ASN A 29 -1.22 41.00 39.67
N GLY A 30 -1.91 40.39 40.62
CA GLY A 30 -1.51 39.71 41.85
C GLY A 30 -2.74 39.24 42.64
N ILE A 31 -2.44 38.54 43.75
CA ILE A 31 -3.20 38.43 45.02
C ILE A 31 -4.43 37.49 45.04
N THR A 32 -4.29 36.32 45.68
CA THR A 32 -4.84 36.04 47.04
C THR A 32 -4.47 34.63 47.58
N ASN A 33 -4.21 34.60 48.89
CA ASN A 33 -3.86 33.46 49.76
C ASN A 33 -5.02 32.46 49.96
N ALA A 34 -4.67 31.18 50.22
CA ALA A 34 -5.15 30.32 51.34
C ALA A 34 -4.79 28.85 51.01
N VAL A 35 -3.81 28.22 51.68
CA VAL A 35 -3.96 27.45 52.92
C VAL A 35 -5.10 26.42 52.86
N ASN A 36 -4.75 25.15 52.71
CA ASN A 36 -5.14 24.11 53.66
C ASN A 36 -4.30 22.83 53.50
N THR A 37 -3.47 22.61 54.49
CA THR A 37 -3.01 21.30 54.98
C THR A 37 -4.20 20.46 55.45
N VAL A 38 -4.20 19.17 55.13
CA VAL A 38 -4.59 18.14 56.10
C VAL A 38 -3.71 16.92 55.93
N ASP A 39 -3.20 16.50 57.09
CA ASP A 39 -2.25 15.46 57.38
C ASP A 39 -2.92 14.08 57.55
N ALA A 40 -2.06 13.08 57.76
CA ALA A 40 -2.28 11.82 58.48
C ALA A 40 -2.80 10.59 57.68
N ALA A 41 -2.27 9.37 57.84
CA ALA A 41 -1.15 8.85 58.64
C ALA A 41 -1.06 7.30 58.49
N VAL A 42 0.18 6.76 58.59
CA VAL A 42 0.59 5.61 59.46
C VAL A 42 0.11 4.19 59.08
N THR A 43 0.87 3.07 59.05
CA THR A 43 2.23 2.58 59.44
C THR A 43 2.35 1.13 58.92
N GLY A 44 3.45 0.37 58.85
CA GLY A 44 4.86 0.34 59.31
C GLY A 44 5.50 -0.91 58.61
N HIS A 45 6.77 -1.31 58.67
CA HIS A 45 7.86 -1.24 59.65
C HIS A 45 9.17 -1.67 58.91
N THR A 46 10.23 -0.85 58.86
CA THR A 46 11.53 -0.94 59.59
C THR A 46 12.54 -2.05 59.22
N ASN A 47 13.68 -1.67 58.62
CA ASN A 47 15.07 -1.71 59.18
C ASN A 47 16.18 -2.08 58.16
N SER A 48 17.13 -1.15 58.00
CA SER A 48 18.52 -1.32 57.52
C SER A 48 19.44 -1.57 58.77
N PRO A 49 20.75 -1.96 58.70
CA PRO A 49 21.81 -1.17 58.02
C PRO A 49 23.16 -1.87 57.61
N THR A 50 24.01 -1.15 56.83
CA THR A 50 25.52 -1.11 56.81
C THR A 50 26.37 -2.39 56.58
N ALA A 51 27.57 -2.44 55.97
CA ALA A 51 28.52 -1.49 55.37
C ALA A 51 29.69 -2.25 54.64
N LEU A 52 30.32 -1.56 53.68
CA LEU A 52 31.77 -1.52 53.29
C LEU A 52 32.57 -2.78 52.78
N ALA A 53 33.37 -2.51 51.74
CA ALA A 53 34.21 -3.38 50.87
C ALA A 53 35.54 -3.87 51.53
N PRO A 54 36.49 -4.65 50.91
CA PRO A 54 37.04 -4.51 49.53
C PRO A 54 37.54 -5.79 48.75
N SER A 55 37.86 -5.55 47.46
CA SER A 55 38.84 -6.17 46.51
C SER A 55 39.20 -7.68 46.49
N GLN A 56 39.14 -8.32 45.30
CA GLN A 56 40.28 -8.57 44.38
C GLN A 56 39.94 -9.47 43.15
N SER A 57 40.20 -8.91 41.96
CA SER A 57 40.89 -9.44 40.75
C SER A 57 41.01 -10.95 40.46
N SER A 58 40.60 -11.37 39.24
CA SER A 58 41.42 -11.96 38.15
C SER A 58 40.48 -12.56 37.08
N THR A 59 40.69 -12.58 35.76
CA THR A 59 41.72 -12.09 34.83
C THR A 59 41.12 -12.21 33.42
N ALA A 60 41.33 -11.20 32.56
CA ALA A 60 41.13 -11.28 31.11
C ALA A 60 42.47 -10.95 30.44
N THR A 61 42.81 -11.61 29.33
CA THR A 61 43.92 -11.21 28.45
C THR A 61 43.60 -11.43 26.95
N PRO A 62 44.24 -10.66 26.04
CA PRO A 62 43.62 -10.23 24.76
C PRO A 62 44.48 -10.41 23.46
N SER A 63 43.82 -10.18 22.30
CA SER A 63 44.34 -9.57 21.03
C SER A 63 45.38 -10.33 20.17
N PRO A 64 45.72 -9.90 18.91
CA PRO A 64 45.19 -8.80 18.06
C PRO A 64 45.00 -9.09 16.55
N THR A 65 44.46 -8.09 15.81
CA THR A 65 44.50 -7.92 14.34
C THR A 65 45.43 -6.77 13.90
N ARG A 66 46.11 -6.95 12.74
CA ARG A 66 46.62 -5.99 11.69
C ARG A 66 47.86 -6.65 11.05
N GLY A 67 48.17 -6.65 9.75
CA GLY A 67 47.68 -5.94 8.57
C GLY A 67 48.91 -5.63 7.66
N ASN A 68 48.73 -5.76 6.33
CA ASN A 68 49.45 -5.09 5.23
C ASN A 68 50.54 -5.86 4.42
N GLY A 69 50.40 -5.82 3.07
CA GLY A 69 51.52 -5.50 2.16
C GLY A 69 51.98 -6.51 1.08
N ASN A 70 51.31 -6.49 -0.08
CA ASN A 70 51.82 -6.38 -1.48
C ASN A 70 53.12 -7.10 -1.94
N GLY A 71 53.09 -7.74 -3.13
CA GLY A 71 54.30 -8.00 -3.93
C GLY A 71 54.19 -9.14 -4.96
N SER A 72 54.03 -8.77 -6.23
CA SER A 72 53.89 -9.64 -7.41
C SER A 72 55.23 -10.14 -8.00
N ALA A 73 55.14 -11.22 -8.79
CA ALA A 73 55.82 -11.43 -10.09
C ALA A 73 57.01 -12.43 -10.20
N ASN A 74 56.71 -13.52 -10.94
CA ASN A 74 57.35 -13.97 -12.19
C ASN A 74 58.62 -14.87 -12.14
N GLY A 75 58.62 -15.93 -12.98
CA GLY A 75 59.82 -16.74 -13.27
C GLY A 75 59.54 -18.09 -13.93
N ASN A 76 59.72 -18.13 -15.25
CA ASN A 76 59.42 -19.21 -16.20
C ASN A 76 60.43 -20.39 -16.21
N ALA A 77 59.92 -21.53 -16.69
CA ALA A 77 60.49 -22.81 -17.16
C ALA A 77 62.02 -23.05 -17.25
N ASN A 78 62.42 -24.30 -16.94
CA ASN A 78 63.27 -25.07 -17.85
C ASN A 78 63.19 -26.60 -17.70
N ASN A 79 63.44 -27.26 -18.83
CA ASN A 79 63.24 -28.66 -19.23
C ASN A 79 64.46 -29.56 -18.89
N GLY A 80 64.31 -30.89 -18.73
CA GLY A 80 65.46 -31.81 -18.76
C GLY A 80 65.36 -33.17 -18.04
N ASN A 81 64.80 -34.17 -18.73
CA ASN A 81 65.19 -35.59 -18.88
C ASN A 81 66.03 -36.35 -17.80
N GLY A 82 65.59 -37.56 -17.42
CA GLY A 82 66.45 -38.58 -16.78
C GLY A 82 65.71 -39.69 -16.01
N ASN A 83 65.53 -40.85 -16.66
CA ASN A 83 64.83 -42.05 -16.19
C ASN A 83 65.69 -42.91 -15.23
N ALA A 84 65.17 -43.33 -14.06
CA ALA A 84 65.56 -44.58 -13.38
C ALA A 84 64.63 -44.98 -12.21
N ASN A 85 63.86 -46.04 -12.44
CA ASN A 85 63.49 -47.17 -11.58
C ASN A 85 62.84 -47.00 -10.18
N ARG A 86 61.74 -47.77 -9.99
CA ARG A 86 60.72 -47.85 -8.93
C ARG A 86 61.19 -48.63 -7.68
N PRO A 87 60.69 -48.32 -6.46
CA PRO A 87 59.68 -49.18 -5.83
C PRO A 87 58.39 -48.45 -5.41
N THR A 88 57.32 -49.24 -5.35
CA THR A 88 55.90 -48.93 -5.13
C THR A 88 55.51 -48.33 -3.79
N PRO A 89 54.69 -47.27 -3.76
CA PRO A 89 53.88 -46.91 -2.60
C PRO A 89 52.51 -47.62 -2.62
N THR A 90 52.05 -47.99 -1.43
CA THR A 90 50.75 -48.59 -1.08
C THR A 90 49.55 -47.74 -1.55
N PRO A 91 48.42 -48.35 -1.98
CA PRO A 91 47.23 -47.58 -2.38
C PRO A 91 46.50 -46.97 -1.18
N ALA A 92 46.10 -45.70 -1.32
CA ALA A 92 45.14 -45.03 -0.45
C ALA A 92 43.71 -45.60 -0.65
N PRO A 93 42.83 -45.56 0.37
CA PRO A 93 41.48 -46.12 0.27
C PRO A 93 40.60 -45.32 -0.69
N SER A 94 39.89 -46.05 -1.57
CA SER A 94 38.90 -45.55 -2.52
C SER A 94 37.54 -45.35 -1.86
N TYR A 95 36.95 -44.15 -1.99
CA TYR A 95 35.54 -43.92 -1.72
C TYR A 95 34.69 -44.39 -2.92
N PRO A 96 33.52 -45.03 -2.71
CA PRO A 96 32.67 -45.47 -3.80
C PRO A 96 31.99 -44.28 -4.49
N VAL A 97 32.05 -44.28 -5.83
CA VAL A 97 31.31 -43.35 -6.70
C VAL A 97 29.86 -43.85 -6.79
N LEU A 98 28.90 -42.98 -6.48
CA LEU A 98 27.46 -43.24 -6.68
C LEU A 98 27.15 -43.39 -8.19
N PRO A 99 26.34 -44.39 -8.61
CA PRO A 99 25.98 -44.56 -10.01
C PRO A 99 25.10 -43.41 -10.52
N SER A 100 25.43 -42.87 -11.70
CA SER A 100 24.61 -41.90 -12.40
C SER A 100 23.27 -42.51 -12.82
N LEU A 101 22.17 -41.82 -12.53
CA LEU A 101 20.82 -42.21 -12.95
C LEU A 101 20.72 -42.26 -14.50
N PRO A 102 19.98 -43.23 -15.08
CA PRO A 102 19.77 -43.30 -16.51
C PRO A 102 18.89 -42.13 -17.01
N PRO A 103 19.06 -41.69 -18.28
CA PRO A 103 18.23 -40.65 -18.86
C PRO A 103 16.78 -41.13 -19.00
N VAL A 104 15.85 -40.37 -18.43
CA VAL A 104 14.41 -40.59 -18.59
C VAL A 104 14.00 -40.15 -19.99
N PHE A 105 13.56 -41.07 -20.83
CA PHE A 105 12.88 -40.71 -22.08
C PHE A 105 11.43 -40.29 -21.76
N PRO A 106 10.96 -39.10 -22.18
CA PRO A 106 9.58 -38.70 -21.96
C PRO A 106 8.64 -39.60 -22.77
N THR A 107 7.65 -40.18 -22.10
CA THR A 107 6.51 -40.83 -22.73
C THR A 107 5.78 -39.86 -23.66
N PRO A 108 5.22 -40.30 -24.81
CA PRO A 108 4.39 -39.45 -25.66
C PRO A 108 3.16 -38.99 -24.85
N GLY A 109 3.17 -37.76 -24.35
CA GLY A 109 2.06 -37.20 -23.59
C GLY A 109 0.81 -37.04 -24.45
N LEU A 110 -0.37 -37.04 -23.84
CA LEU A 110 -1.65 -36.76 -24.51
C LEU A 110 -1.69 -35.29 -24.99
N ALA A 111 -2.27 -34.97 -26.15
CA ALA A 111 -2.46 -33.57 -26.58
C ALA A 111 -3.52 -32.84 -25.71
N PRO A 112 -3.53 -31.50 -25.64
CA PRO A 112 -4.58 -30.77 -24.92
C PRO A 112 -5.97 -31.02 -25.53
N THR A 113 -6.98 -31.15 -24.68
CA THR A 113 -8.40 -31.17 -25.08
C THR A 113 -9.00 -29.82 -24.72
N VAL A 114 -9.59 -29.13 -25.70
CA VAL A 114 -10.11 -27.76 -25.52
C VAL A 114 -11.61 -27.70 -25.76
N SER A 115 -12.31 -27.00 -24.87
CA SER A 115 -13.74 -26.71 -24.97
C SER A 115 -14.05 -25.44 -24.16
N PHE A 116 -15.08 -24.70 -24.56
CA PHE A 116 -15.59 -23.63 -23.71
C PHE A 116 -17.09 -23.41 -23.88
N ALA A 117 -17.71 -22.79 -22.88
CA ALA A 117 -19.07 -22.27 -22.94
C ALA A 117 -19.06 -20.75 -22.80
N TYR A 118 -20.15 -20.08 -23.19
CA TYR A 118 -20.30 -18.65 -22.95
C TYR A 118 -21.73 -18.28 -22.53
N SER A 119 -21.87 -17.18 -21.79
CA SER A 119 -23.14 -16.66 -21.27
C SER A 119 -23.12 -15.13 -21.19
N PRO A 120 -24.23 -14.43 -21.49
CA PRO A 120 -25.54 -14.98 -21.89
C PRO A 120 -25.54 -15.51 -23.34
N ALA A 121 -26.48 -16.40 -23.65
CA ALA A 121 -26.62 -16.98 -25.00
C ALA A 121 -27.04 -15.94 -26.07
N ARG A 122 -27.61 -14.80 -25.65
CA ARG A 122 -28.05 -13.68 -26.50
C ARG A 122 -27.53 -12.35 -25.97
N PRO A 123 -26.22 -12.08 -26.11
CA PRO A 123 -25.61 -10.87 -25.57
C PRO A 123 -25.97 -9.64 -26.40
N THR A 124 -26.06 -8.48 -25.75
CA THR A 124 -26.17 -7.18 -26.43
C THR A 124 -24.89 -6.36 -26.33
N THR A 125 -24.69 -5.38 -27.21
CA THR A 125 -23.55 -4.45 -27.11
C THR A 125 -23.52 -3.74 -25.76
N GLY A 126 -22.33 -3.59 -25.17
CA GLY A 126 -22.17 -3.01 -23.83
C GLY A 126 -22.48 -3.97 -22.67
N GLN A 127 -22.95 -5.20 -22.96
CA GLN A 127 -23.13 -6.25 -21.97
C GLN A 127 -21.88 -7.14 -21.89
N ALA A 128 -21.43 -7.43 -20.67
CA ALA A 128 -20.34 -8.38 -20.44
C ALA A 128 -20.78 -9.81 -20.79
N ILE A 129 -19.93 -10.53 -21.54
CA ILE A 129 -20.08 -11.95 -21.88
C ILE A 129 -19.02 -12.72 -21.11
N SER A 130 -19.44 -13.74 -20.36
CA SER A 130 -18.55 -14.68 -19.70
C SER A 130 -18.23 -15.83 -20.65
N PHE A 131 -16.95 -16.15 -20.80
CA PHE A 131 -16.40 -17.30 -21.51
C PHE A 131 -15.72 -18.20 -20.49
N ASP A 132 -16.09 -19.48 -20.46
CA ASP A 132 -15.60 -20.47 -19.50
C ASP A 132 -14.94 -21.64 -20.24
N GLY A 133 -13.61 -21.65 -20.22
CA GLY A 133 -12.77 -22.71 -20.78
C GLY A 133 -12.29 -23.74 -19.75
N THR A 134 -12.81 -23.71 -18.51
CA THR A 134 -12.31 -24.57 -17.40
C THR A 134 -12.53 -26.07 -17.63
N ALA A 135 -13.44 -26.45 -18.53
CA ALA A 135 -13.64 -27.83 -18.97
C ALA A 135 -12.51 -28.36 -19.87
N SER A 136 -11.57 -27.49 -20.27
CA SER A 136 -10.39 -27.88 -21.05
C SER A 136 -9.33 -28.57 -20.18
N THR A 137 -8.54 -29.45 -20.78
CA THR A 137 -7.48 -30.21 -20.10
C THR A 137 -6.19 -30.20 -20.90
N CYS A 138 -5.04 -30.10 -20.22
CA CYS A 138 -3.73 -30.28 -20.85
C CYS A 138 -3.17 -31.65 -20.54
N GLY A 139 -2.52 -32.28 -21.52
CA GLY A 139 -1.81 -33.52 -21.23
C GLY A 139 -0.50 -33.31 -20.46
N ALA A 140 0.00 -32.07 -20.34
CA ALA A 140 1.09 -31.69 -19.45
C ALA A 140 0.80 -30.33 -18.80
N GLY A 141 0.54 -30.31 -17.49
CA GLY A 141 0.28 -29.06 -16.78
C GLY A 141 1.53 -28.20 -16.58
N PRO A 142 1.39 -26.86 -16.46
CA PRO A 142 0.14 -26.09 -16.49
C PRO A 142 -0.41 -25.83 -17.91
N CYS A 143 -1.70 -25.49 -17.98
CA CYS A 143 -2.34 -24.97 -19.20
C CYS A 143 -2.20 -23.45 -19.30
N PHE A 144 -1.89 -22.97 -20.51
CA PHE A 144 -1.91 -21.56 -20.87
C PHE A 144 -3.09 -21.32 -21.84
N TYR A 145 -3.89 -20.29 -21.58
CA TYR A 145 -5.12 -19.99 -22.32
C TYR A 145 -4.98 -18.67 -23.08
N LYS A 146 -5.45 -18.64 -24.33
CA LYS A 146 -5.48 -17.44 -25.17
C LYS A 146 -6.83 -17.33 -25.88
N TRP A 147 -7.46 -16.17 -25.78
CA TRP A 147 -8.75 -15.86 -26.39
C TRP A 147 -8.60 -14.81 -27.49
N THR A 148 -9.21 -15.05 -28.64
CA THR A 148 -9.20 -14.13 -29.79
C THR A 148 -10.58 -14.01 -30.43
N ASP A 149 -10.86 -12.88 -31.07
CA ASP A 149 -11.97 -12.74 -32.02
C ASP A 149 -11.43 -12.70 -33.44
N ASP A 150 -11.62 -13.80 -34.18
CA ASP A 150 -11.09 -14.00 -35.54
C ASP A 150 -11.90 -13.26 -36.63
N GLY A 151 -12.95 -12.54 -36.25
CA GLY A 151 -13.84 -11.82 -37.16
C GLY A 151 -13.34 -10.50 -37.74
N CYS A 152 -12.11 -10.08 -37.43
CA CYS A 152 -11.53 -8.82 -37.91
C CYS A 152 -10.30 -9.04 -38.81
N PRO A 153 -9.97 -8.10 -39.72
CA PRO A 153 -8.77 -8.24 -40.55
C PRO A 153 -7.53 -8.25 -39.65
N SER A 154 -6.70 -9.27 -39.83
CA SER A 154 -5.50 -9.59 -39.04
C SER A 154 -4.55 -8.40 -38.83
N PRO A 155 -3.90 -8.29 -37.65
CA PRO A 155 -3.97 -9.23 -36.53
C PRO A 155 -5.27 -9.07 -35.73
N CYS A 156 -5.99 -10.19 -35.58
CA CYS A 156 -7.35 -10.23 -35.07
C CYS A 156 -7.38 -9.98 -33.55
N GLY A 157 -8.46 -9.34 -33.07
CA GLY A 157 -8.58 -8.72 -31.75
C GLY A 157 -8.34 -9.69 -30.61
N ASP A 158 -7.24 -9.47 -29.89
CA ASP A 158 -6.93 -10.14 -28.64
C ASP A 158 -8.02 -9.84 -27.60
N LEU A 159 -8.66 -10.89 -27.09
CA LEU A 159 -9.70 -10.74 -26.07
C LEU A 159 -9.13 -10.95 -24.66
N GLY A 160 -7.97 -11.62 -24.54
CA GLY A 160 -7.30 -11.86 -23.27
C GLY A 160 -6.78 -13.28 -23.09
N THR A 161 -6.49 -13.62 -21.84
CA THR A 161 -5.94 -14.92 -21.40
C THR A 161 -6.68 -15.40 -20.15
N GLY A 162 -6.41 -16.64 -19.74
CA GLY A 162 -6.99 -17.25 -18.54
C GLY A 162 -8.09 -18.28 -18.83
N PRO A 163 -8.38 -19.19 -17.87
CA PRO A 163 -9.38 -20.25 -18.04
C PRO A 163 -10.82 -19.72 -18.08
N MET A 164 -11.07 -18.53 -17.52
CA MET A 164 -12.32 -17.79 -17.65
C MET A 164 -12.01 -16.37 -18.13
N LEU A 165 -12.87 -15.81 -18.97
CA LEU A 165 -12.73 -14.46 -19.52
C LEU A 165 -14.09 -13.76 -19.52
N ALA A 166 -14.15 -12.53 -19.01
CA ALA A 166 -15.29 -11.64 -19.22
C ALA A 166 -14.92 -10.58 -20.28
N PHE A 167 -15.69 -10.48 -21.36
CA PHE A 167 -15.42 -9.53 -22.45
C PHE A 167 -16.70 -8.82 -22.91
N THR A 168 -16.61 -7.52 -23.20
CA THR A 168 -17.73 -6.69 -23.66
C THR A 168 -17.49 -6.23 -25.09
N PHE A 169 -18.34 -6.65 -26.03
CA PHE A 169 -18.26 -6.17 -27.40
C PHE A 169 -18.96 -4.81 -27.56
N ALA A 170 -18.26 -3.85 -28.16
CA ALA A 170 -18.78 -2.52 -28.44
C ALA A 170 -19.67 -2.46 -29.70
N SER A 171 -19.48 -3.41 -30.64
CA SER A 171 -20.18 -3.43 -31.93
C SER A 171 -21.09 -4.65 -32.06
N VAL A 172 -22.26 -4.43 -32.67
CA VAL A 172 -23.18 -5.50 -33.07
C VAL A 172 -22.54 -6.43 -34.10
N GLY A 173 -23.08 -7.62 -34.24
CA GLY A 173 -22.65 -8.61 -35.24
C GLY A 173 -21.99 -9.85 -34.63
N THR A 174 -21.86 -10.89 -35.46
CA THR A 174 -21.24 -12.16 -35.07
C THR A 174 -19.75 -11.99 -34.79
N LYS A 175 -19.31 -12.51 -33.66
CA LYS A 175 -17.91 -12.58 -33.22
C LYS A 175 -17.46 -14.03 -33.29
N PHE A 176 -16.24 -14.29 -33.75
CA PHE A 176 -15.69 -15.63 -33.96
C PHE A 176 -14.69 -15.89 -32.83
N VAL A 177 -15.21 -16.25 -31.66
CA VAL A 177 -14.40 -16.35 -30.44
C VAL A 177 -13.66 -17.67 -30.44
N ARG A 178 -12.33 -17.62 -30.44
CA ARG A 178 -11.46 -18.79 -30.38
C ARG A 178 -10.72 -18.86 -29.06
N LEU A 179 -10.72 -20.05 -28.46
CA LEU A 179 -9.85 -20.41 -27.35
C LEU A 179 -8.69 -21.27 -27.87
N THR A 180 -7.47 -20.86 -27.56
CA THR A 180 -6.24 -21.64 -27.78
C THR A 180 -5.67 -22.05 -26.43
N LEU A 181 -5.47 -23.35 -26.22
CA LEU A 181 -4.69 -23.88 -25.12
C LEU A 181 -3.27 -24.21 -25.58
N THR A 182 -2.30 -23.90 -24.76
CA THR A 182 -0.91 -24.37 -24.86
C THR A 182 -0.55 -25.10 -23.56
N ASP A 183 0.06 -26.27 -23.64
CA ASP A 183 0.52 -27.00 -22.46
C ASP A 183 1.98 -26.69 -22.11
N ALA A 184 2.49 -27.22 -20.99
CA ALA A 184 3.85 -26.96 -20.52
C ALA A 184 4.97 -27.45 -21.46
N LEU A 185 4.62 -28.33 -22.40
CA LEU A 185 5.53 -28.84 -23.44
C LEU A 185 5.39 -28.05 -24.75
N GLY A 186 4.60 -26.98 -24.77
CA GLY A 186 4.38 -26.11 -25.92
C GLY A 186 3.38 -26.65 -26.94
N ARG A 187 2.63 -27.71 -26.62
CA ARG A 187 1.65 -28.31 -27.54
C ARG A 187 0.34 -27.55 -27.46
N THR A 188 -0.30 -27.33 -28.60
CA THR A 188 -1.49 -26.48 -28.69
C THR A 188 -2.73 -27.20 -29.19
N ALA A 189 -3.90 -26.73 -28.76
CA ALA A 189 -5.21 -27.10 -29.30
C ALA A 189 -6.12 -25.88 -29.32
N THR A 190 -7.06 -25.80 -30.29
CA THR A 190 -7.99 -24.67 -30.41
C THR A 190 -9.45 -25.10 -30.60
N VAL A 191 -10.39 -24.28 -30.16
CA VAL A 191 -11.83 -24.39 -30.47
C VAL A 191 -12.41 -23.00 -30.70
N GLU A 192 -13.43 -22.90 -31.54
CA GLU A 192 -14.11 -21.64 -31.88
C GLU A 192 -15.64 -21.75 -31.69
N HIS A 193 -16.24 -20.69 -31.16
CA HIS A 193 -17.70 -20.52 -31.11
C HIS A 193 -18.12 -19.15 -31.66
N ASN A 194 -19.24 -19.14 -32.39
CA ASN A 194 -19.83 -17.93 -32.94
C ASN A 194 -20.75 -17.26 -31.91
N VAL A 195 -20.46 -16.01 -31.55
CA VAL A 195 -21.22 -15.22 -30.59
C VAL A 195 -21.95 -14.09 -31.31
N ALA A 196 -23.27 -14.19 -31.43
CA ALA A 196 -24.09 -13.17 -32.07
C ALA A 196 -24.45 -12.04 -31.09
N VAL A 197 -23.82 -10.87 -31.25
CA VAL A 197 -24.08 -9.69 -30.40
C VAL A 197 -25.11 -8.77 -31.05
N ALA A 198 -26.20 -8.48 -30.34
CA ALA A 198 -27.30 -7.62 -30.82
C ALA A 198 -27.28 -6.21 -30.21
N ALA A 199 -28.06 -5.28 -30.75
CA ALA A 199 -28.28 -3.98 -30.11
C ALA A 199 -29.24 -4.13 -28.91
N PRO A 200 -29.10 -3.31 -27.84
CA PRO A 200 -30.08 -3.28 -26.76
C PRO A 200 -31.46 -2.82 -27.27
N SER A 201 -32.54 -3.39 -26.70
CA SER A 201 -33.90 -2.99 -27.05
C SER A 201 -34.19 -1.55 -26.58
N PRO A 202 -34.84 -0.70 -27.40
CA PRO A 202 -35.22 0.64 -26.97
C PRO A 202 -36.23 0.56 -25.79
N VAL A 203 -36.04 1.42 -24.80
CA VAL A 203 -36.98 1.58 -23.68
C VAL A 203 -38.24 2.30 -24.19
N PRO A 204 -39.47 1.81 -23.92
CA PRO A 204 -40.69 2.47 -24.35
C PRO A 204 -40.82 3.86 -23.69
N THR A 205 -41.05 4.88 -24.51
CA THR A 205 -41.32 6.25 -24.05
C THR A 205 -42.66 6.28 -23.31
N PRO A 206 -42.77 6.87 -22.09
CA PRO A 206 -44.04 6.95 -21.39
C PRO A 206 -45.04 7.81 -22.17
N THR A 207 -46.24 7.28 -22.38
CA THR A 207 -47.35 7.97 -23.05
C THR A 207 -47.84 9.13 -22.17
N PRO A 208 -47.99 10.36 -22.68
CA PRO A 208 -48.43 11.51 -21.90
C PRO A 208 -49.88 11.32 -21.38
N THR A 209 -50.06 11.41 -20.06
CA THR A 209 -51.37 11.37 -19.41
C THR A 209 -52.12 12.69 -19.65
N ALA A 210 -53.37 12.62 -20.12
CA ALA A 210 -54.21 13.80 -20.38
C ALA A 210 -54.49 14.59 -19.08
N GLY A 211 -54.25 15.91 -19.12
CA GLY A 211 -54.44 16.82 -17.99
C GLY A 211 -55.92 17.16 -17.72
N PRO A 212 -56.29 17.49 -16.47
CA PRO A 212 -57.66 17.85 -16.11
C PRO A 212 -58.06 19.26 -16.59
N THR A 213 -59.33 19.37 -16.98
CA THR A 213 -60.02 20.59 -17.46
C THR A 213 -60.10 21.68 -16.38
N PRO A 214 -59.92 22.98 -16.72
CA PRO A 214 -59.87 24.07 -15.74
C PRO A 214 -61.25 24.55 -15.26
N THR A 215 -61.34 24.93 -13.98
CA THR A 215 -62.45 25.66 -13.35
C THR A 215 -61.96 27.07 -12.95
N PRO A 216 -62.74 28.16 -13.14
CA PRO A 216 -62.23 29.53 -13.03
C PRO A 216 -62.01 30.06 -11.60
N THR A 217 -60.77 30.53 -11.38
CA THR A 217 -60.23 31.72 -10.69
C THR A 217 -60.86 32.29 -9.41
N ALA A 218 -60.04 32.34 -8.34
CA ALA A 218 -59.96 33.49 -7.42
C ALA A 218 -58.56 33.61 -6.77
N GLY A 219 -57.95 34.81 -6.87
CA GLY A 219 -56.98 35.41 -5.93
C GLY A 219 -55.52 34.90 -5.89
N PRO A 220 -54.49 35.76 -6.07
CA PRO A 220 -53.10 35.35 -5.93
C PRO A 220 -52.73 35.16 -4.44
N THR A 221 -52.32 33.94 -4.09
CA THR A 221 -51.66 33.62 -2.81
C THR A 221 -50.21 33.21 -3.14
N PRO A 222 -49.19 33.68 -2.40
CA PRO A 222 -47.79 33.50 -2.76
C PRO A 222 -47.38 32.02 -2.87
N THR A 223 -46.67 31.73 -3.95
CA THR A 223 -46.13 30.40 -4.32
C THR A 223 -45.17 29.87 -3.25
N PRO A 224 -45.41 28.69 -2.65
CA PRO A 224 -44.38 27.99 -1.88
C PRO A 224 -43.33 27.40 -2.83
N THR A 225 -42.06 27.64 -2.52
CA THR A 225 -40.89 27.05 -3.19
C THR A 225 -40.98 25.52 -3.18
N PRO A 226 -40.73 24.81 -4.31
CA PRO A 226 -40.71 23.35 -4.32
C PRO A 226 -39.59 22.81 -3.43
N ALA A 227 -39.91 21.79 -2.63
CA ALA A 227 -38.94 21.00 -1.89
C ALA A 227 -38.04 20.21 -2.86
N PRO A 228 -36.74 20.00 -2.55
CA PRO A 228 -35.83 19.28 -3.42
C PRO A 228 -36.26 17.83 -3.62
N THR A 229 -36.27 17.39 -4.87
CA THR A 229 -36.47 16.01 -5.31
C THR A 229 -35.44 15.10 -4.62
N PRO A 230 -35.83 13.97 -3.99
CA PRO A 230 -34.87 13.03 -3.43
C PRO A 230 -34.01 12.44 -4.54
N THR A 231 -32.70 12.59 -4.41
CA THR A 231 -31.69 11.95 -5.26
C THR A 231 -31.89 10.43 -5.23
N PRO A 232 -31.97 9.74 -6.39
CA PRO A 232 -32.09 8.30 -6.41
C PRO A 232 -30.89 7.66 -5.70
N THR A 233 -31.17 6.82 -4.71
CA THR A 233 -30.17 5.97 -4.07
C THR A 233 -29.58 5.02 -5.12
N PRO A 234 -28.25 5.00 -5.34
CA PRO A 234 -27.65 4.09 -6.31
C PRO A 234 -27.98 2.64 -5.92
N THR A 235 -28.58 1.93 -6.87
CA THR A 235 -28.80 0.48 -6.77
C THR A 235 -27.43 -0.19 -6.84
N ALA A 236 -27.11 -1.04 -5.85
CA ALA A 236 -25.85 -1.74 -5.76
C ALA A 236 -25.54 -2.50 -7.06
N THR A 237 -24.44 -2.11 -7.71
CA THR A 237 -23.81 -2.85 -8.80
C THR A 237 -23.49 -4.28 -8.32
N PRO A 238 -23.81 -5.34 -9.08
CA PRO A 238 -23.40 -6.70 -8.74
C PRO A 238 -21.88 -6.77 -8.57
N ALA A 239 -21.42 -7.41 -7.49
CA ALA A 239 -19.99 -7.59 -7.21
C ALA A 239 -19.26 -8.22 -8.43
N PRO A 240 -18.10 -7.67 -8.85
CA PRO A 240 -17.28 -8.26 -9.90
C PRO A 240 -16.86 -9.69 -9.57
N GLY A 241 -16.71 -10.52 -10.61
CA GLY A 241 -16.29 -11.92 -10.52
C GLY A 241 -14.94 -12.14 -9.81
N PRO A 242 -14.52 -13.41 -9.62
CA PRO A 242 -13.28 -13.75 -8.92
C PRO A 242 -12.10 -12.98 -9.52
N GLY A 243 -11.42 -12.20 -8.67
CA GLY A 243 -10.38 -11.26 -9.06
C GLY A 243 -9.17 -11.93 -9.70
N SER A 244 -8.35 -11.13 -10.36
CA SER A 244 -6.97 -11.47 -10.68
C SER A 244 -6.26 -12.08 -9.47
N LEU A 245 -5.38 -13.05 -9.72
CA LEU A 245 -4.48 -13.55 -8.69
C LEU A 245 -3.67 -12.37 -8.14
N LEU A 246 -3.43 -12.38 -6.84
CA LEU A 246 -2.61 -11.37 -6.18
C LEU A 246 -1.12 -11.58 -6.51
N THR A 247 -0.39 -10.47 -6.53
CA THR A 247 1.04 -10.46 -6.87
C THR A 247 1.88 -11.19 -5.81
N TRP A 248 1.62 -10.93 -4.53
CA TRP A 248 2.42 -11.50 -3.43
C TRP A 248 1.62 -12.43 -2.53
N ARG A 249 2.20 -13.61 -2.25
CA ARG A 249 1.68 -14.58 -1.26
C ARG A 249 1.95 -14.06 0.16
N PRO A 250 1.06 -14.35 1.13
CA PRO A 250 1.37 -14.09 2.53
C PRO A 250 2.61 -14.89 2.96
N PRO A 251 3.41 -14.36 3.91
CA PRO A 251 4.46 -15.15 4.53
C PRO A 251 3.85 -16.36 5.25
N ALA A 252 4.64 -17.42 5.43
CA ALA A 252 4.21 -18.54 6.26
C ALA A 252 4.06 -18.07 7.72
N CYS A 253 3.02 -18.52 8.41
CA CYS A 253 2.94 -18.35 9.85
C CYS A 253 3.70 -19.48 10.53
N GLY A 254 4.86 -19.14 11.09
CA GLY A 254 5.69 -20.00 11.89
C GLY A 254 6.71 -20.82 11.10
N ASP A 255 7.86 -21.04 11.74
CA ASP A 255 8.99 -21.84 11.27
C ASP A 255 9.77 -22.46 12.45
N ALA A 256 11.01 -22.90 12.22
CA ALA A 256 11.86 -23.48 13.27
C ALA A 256 12.32 -22.46 14.34
N THR A 257 12.21 -21.17 14.06
CA THR A 257 12.71 -20.05 14.87
C THR A 257 11.61 -19.17 15.44
N HIS A 258 10.45 -19.10 14.79
CA HIS A 258 9.29 -18.29 15.18
C HIS A 258 8.07 -19.20 15.26
N ALA A 259 7.42 -19.27 16.41
CA ALA A 259 6.17 -20.03 16.53
C ALA A 259 5.00 -19.23 15.92
N CYS A 260 4.02 -19.91 15.33
CA CYS A 260 2.79 -19.28 14.88
C CYS A 260 1.79 -19.10 16.04
N ALA A 261 1.24 -17.91 16.18
CA ALA A 261 0.20 -17.55 17.12
C ALA A 261 -1.00 -16.91 16.39
N THR A 262 -2.17 -16.95 17.03
CA THR A 262 -3.38 -16.32 16.51
C THR A 262 -3.94 -15.31 17.51
N LEU A 263 -4.18 -14.09 17.06
CA LEU A 263 -4.94 -13.08 17.77
C LEU A 263 -6.34 -13.00 17.14
N ASN A 264 -7.38 -13.27 17.93
CA ASN A 264 -8.76 -13.04 17.50
C ASN A 264 -9.20 -11.69 18.06
N VAL A 265 -9.45 -10.73 17.17
CA VAL A 265 -9.92 -9.40 17.54
C VAL A 265 -11.43 -9.44 17.74
N ALA A 266 -11.94 -8.75 18.76
CA ALA A 266 -13.36 -8.55 19.00
C ALA A 266 -13.75 -7.11 18.65
N ASN A 267 -15.03 -6.86 18.37
CA ASN A 267 -15.54 -5.49 18.34
C ASN A 267 -15.86 -5.03 19.77
N THR A 268 -15.05 -4.14 20.32
CA THR A 268 -15.23 -3.53 21.65
C THR A 268 -15.97 -2.19 21.60
N GLY A 269 -16.32 -1.70 20.41
CA GLY A 269 -16.93 -0.38 20.22
C GLY A 269 -15.97 0.81 20.33
N ALA A 270 -14.65 0.57 20.36
CA ALA A 270 -13.62 1.59 20.48
C ALA A 270 -12.25 1.05 20.01
N HIS A 271 -11.29 1.95 19.77
CA HIS A 271 -9.92 1.60 19.42
C HIS A 271 -9.31 0.54 20.35
N GLN A 272 -8.55 -0.39 19.78
CA GLN A 272 -7.82 -1.42 20.51
C GLN A 272 -6.35 -1.41 20.15
N SER A 273 -5.48 -1.60 21.15
CA SER A 273 -4.04 -1.70 20.95
C SER A 273 -3.52 -3.06 21.43
N PHE A 274 -2.69 -3.69 20.60
CA PHE A 274 -2.12 -5.01 20.85
C PHE A 274 -0.60 -4.95 20.79
N THR A 275 0.06 -5.48 21.83
CA THR A 275 1.50 -5.73 21.81
C THR A 275 1.72 -7.20 21.50
N LEU A 276 2.27 -7.49 20.33
CA LEU A 276 2.56 -8.84 19.88
C LEU A 276 3.99 -9.23 20.24
N ASP A 277 4.18 -10.50 20.59
CA ASP A 277 5.51 -11.07 20.83
C ASP A 277 6.30 -11.06 19.51
N SER A 278 7.34 -10.23 19.43
CA SER A 278 8.21 -10.10 18.25
C SER A 278 9.02 -11.35 17.93
N THR A 279 9.07 -12.34 18.83
CA THR A 279 9.70 -13.64 18.55
C THR A 279 8.77 -14.65 17.87
N LYS A 280 7.53 -14.22 17.54
CA LYS A 280 6.50 -15.06 16.96
C LYS A 280 5.92 -14.45 15.70
N ASP A 281 5.38 -15.33 14.87
CA ASP A 281 4.53 -14.98 13.76
C ASP A 281 3.07 -14.99 14.19
N TRP A 282 2.27 -14.08 13.63
CA TRP A 282 0.92 -13.81 14.08
C TRP A 282 -0.03 -13.80 12.89
N THR A 283 -1.09 -14.61 13.01
CA THR A 283 -2.31 -14.39 12.24
C THR A 283 -3.28 -13.58 13.09
N ILE A 284 -3.69 -12.42 12.62
CA ILE A 284 -4.71 -11.59 13.26
C ILE A 284 -6.02 -11.79 12.52
N LYS A 285 -7.04 -12.26 13.23
CA LYS A 285 -8.38 -12.49 12.70
C LYS A 285 -9.31 -11.39 13.16
N LEU A 286 -9.75 -10.56 12.20
CA LEU A 286 -10.82 -9.60 12.43
C LEU A 286 -12.18 -10.32 12.54
N PRO A 287 -13.12 -9.81 13.34
CA PRO A 287 -14.43 -10.42 13.51
C PRO A 287 -15.31 -10.25 12.26
N THR A 288 -16.43 -10.97 12.21
CA THR A 288 -17.45 -10.85 11.13
C THR A 288 -18.36 -9.62 11.29
N THR A 289 -17.96 -8.68 12.14
CA THR A 289 -18.59 -7.39 12.38
C THR A 289 -17.49 -6.33 12.29
N PRO A 290 -17.77 -5.10 11.82
CA PRO A 290 -16.74 -4.08 11.74
C PRO A 290 -16.10 -3.82 13.11
N VAL A 291 -14.78 -3.72 13.15
CA VAL A 291 -14.04 -3.23 14.34
C VAL A 291 -14.19 -1.72 14.38
N VAL A 292 -14.49 -1.18 15.56
CA VAL A 292 -14.70 0.27 15.73
C VAL A 292 -13.43 0.93 16.26
N GLY A 293 -13.08 2.12 15.76
CA GLY A 293 -12.00 2.97 16.29
C GLY A 293 -10.57 2.60 15.83
N GLY A 294 -10.42 1.52 15.06
CA GLY A 294 -9.12 1.11 14.51
C GLY A 294 -8.26 0.28 15.46
N LEU A 295 -7.07 -0.07 14.99
CA LEU A 295 -6.19 -1.06 15.62
C LEU A 295 -4.74 -0.60 15.71
N GLY A 296 -4.22 -0.47 16.93
CA GLY A 296 -2.79 -0.36 17.18
C GLY A 296 -2.15 -1.74 17.28
N ILE A 297 -1.09 -2.00 16.50
CA ILE A 297 -0.34 -3.26 16.53
C ILE A 297 1.14 -2.94 16.75
N ASN A 298 1.68 -3.36 17.90
CA ASN A 298 3.08 -3.17 18.26
C ASN A 298 3.83 -4.50 18.22
N GLY A 299 4.77 -4.64 17.28
CA GLY A 299 5.64 -5.80 17.13
C GLY A 299 4.99 -7.02 16.48
N GLY A 300 5.58 -8.20 16.70
CA GLY A 300 5.35 -9.42 15.90
C GLY A 300 6.35 -9.51 14.75
N HIS A 301 6.85 -10.72 14.45
CA HIS A 301 7.79 -10.93 13.35
C HIS A 301 7.08 -10.92 11.99
N ASN A 302 6.33 -11.97 11.64
CA ASN A 302 5.33 -11.90 10.57
C ASN A 302 3.96 -11.54 11.17
N VAL A 303 3.25 -10.58 10.58
CA VAL A 303 1.90 -10.17 10.98
C VAL A 303 0.97 -10.28 9.78
N ILE A 304 0.04 -11.24 9.81
CA ILE A 304 -0.82 -11.59 8.67
C ILE A 304 -2.27 -11.26 9.02
N ILE A 305 -2.87 -10.36 8.25
CA ILE A 305 -4.29 -9.96 8.34
C ILE A 305 -4.92 -10.21 6.97
N ILE A 306 -5.95 -11.05 6.91
CA ILE A 306 -6.68 -11.34 5.66
C ILE A 306 -8.18 -11.18 5.91
N GLY A 307 -8.78 -10.23 5.19
CA GLY A 307 -10.18 -9.87 5.31
C GLY A 307 -10.52 -9.13 6.61
N GLY A 308 -11.76 -8.64 6.64
CA GLY A 308 -12.30 -7.88 7.77
C GLY A 308 -12.52 -6.41 7.46
N GLU A 309 -13.15 -5.73 8.41
CA GLU A 309 -13.63 -4.37 8.24
C GLU A 309 -13.35 -3.54 9.49
N ILE A 310 -12.96 -2.28 9.29
CA ILE A 310 -12.67 -1.30 10.33
C ILE A 310 -13.48 -0.01 10.04
N ASP A 311 -14.22 0.43 11.05
CA ASP A 311 -15.02 1.65 11.04
C ASP A 311 -14.36 2.72 11.93
N LEU A 312 -13.90 3.79 11.30
CA LEU A 312 -13.31 4.97 11.95
C LEU A 312 -14.41 5.91 12.43
N THR A 313 -15.10 5.52 13.51
CA THR A 313 -16.17 6.34 14.13
C THR A 313 -15.64 7.36 15.12
N ASP A 314 -14.46 7.11 15.70
CA ASP A 314 -13.85 7.94 16.72
C ASP A 314 -13.11 9.11 16.04
N PRO A 315 -13.50 10.38 16.30
CA PRO A 315 -12.86 11.50 15.65
C PRO A 315 -11.39 11.61 16.01
N CYS A 316 -10.54 11.80 15.01
CA CYS A 316 -9.11 11.92 15.22
C CYS A 316 -8.71 13.36 15.45
N SER A 317 -7.87 13.60 16.47
CA SER A 317 -7.46 14.95 16.87
C SER A 317 -5.98 15.25 16.62
N ALA A 318 -5.17 14.24 16.35
CA ALA A 318 -3.73 14.31 16.15
C ALA A 318 -3.23 13.10 15.35
N ASP A 319 -2.13 13.25 14.60
CA ASP A 319 -1.54 12.21 13.72
C ASP A 319 -0.95 11.01 14.49
N ASN A 320 -0.96 11.07 15.83
CA ASN A 320 -0.50 9.99 16.69
C ASN A 320 -1.59 9.49 17.64
N ALA A 321 -2.83 9.91 17.45
CA ALA A 321 -3.94 9.54 18.30
C ALA A 321 -4.45 8.12 17.96
N PRO A 322 -5.08 7.40 18.89
CA PRO A 322 -5.60 6.05 18.65
C PRO A 322 -6.90 6.06 17.83
N CYS A 323 -6.83 6.52 16.57
CA CYS A 323 -7.97 6.72 15.68
C CYS A 323 -7.68 6.40 14.19
N HIS A 324 -6.52 5.82 13.91
CA HIS A 324 -6.13 5.34 12.58
C HIS A 324 -6.65 3.91 12.37
N GLY A 325 -6.91 3.51 11.11
CA GLY A 325 -7.41 2.18 10.77
C GLY A 325 -6.48 1.09 11.26
N PHE A 326 -5.23 1.13 10.80
CA PHE A 326 -4.13 0.39 11.40
C PHE A 326 -3.02 1.35 11.80
N ASN A 327 -2.59 1.30 13.05
CA ASN A 327 -1.35 1.92 13.50
C ASN A 327 -0.32 0.83 13.78
N LEU A 328 0.58 0.59 12.82
CA LEU A 328 1.59 -0.46 12.85
C LEU A 328 2.89 0.08 13.43
N VAL A 329 3.24 -0.34 14.63
CA VAL A 329 4.35 0.23 15.40
C VAL A 329 5.45 -0.80 15.62
N SER A 330 6.69 -0.41 15.36
CA SER A 330 7.88 -1.08 15.92
C SER A 330 8.49 -0.22 17.02
N SER A 331 8.97 -0.84 18.08
CA SER A 331 9.56 -0.13 19.23
C SER A 331 10.91 -0.72 19.59
N SER A 332 11.80 0.08 20.20
CA SER A 332 13.12 -0.39 20.63
C SER A 332 13.05 -1.54 21.65
N SER A 333 11.97 -1.61 22.42
CA SER A 333 11.71 -2.68 23.39
C SER A 333 10.98 -3.90 22.80
N ASN A 334 10.46 -3.80 21.57
CA ASN A 334 9.78 -4.88 20.88
C ASN A 334 10.02 -4.87 19.36
N PRO A 335 11.28 -4.94 18.89
CA PRO A 335 11.60 -4.85 17.47
C PRO A 335 11.30 -6.18 16.74
N PRO A 336 10.59 -6.16 15.62
CA PRO A 336 10.39 -7.34 14.75
C PRO A 336 11.70 -7.97 14.26
N ASN A 337 12.76 -7.18 14.08
CA ASN A 337 14.07 -7.56 13.53
C ASN A 337 14.00 -8.29 12.18
N GLY A 338 13.04 -7.92 11.33
CA GLY A 338 12.78 -8.58 10.07
C GLY A 338 11.30 -8.94 9.91
N GLY A 339 11.02 -10.02 9.20
CA GLY A 339 9.66 -10.46 8.93
C GLY A 339 8.86 -9.50 8.04
N GLU A 340 7.55 -9.72 8.00
CA GLU A 340 6.63 -9.03 7.10
C GLU A 340 5.31 -8.69 7.78
N VAL A 341 4.83 -7.46 7.56
CA VAL A 341 3.41 -7.14 7.75
C VAL A 341 2.69 -7.38 6.42
N TYR A 342 1.70 -8.25 6.43
CA TYR A 342 0.90 -8.62 5.27
C TYR A 342 -0.58 -8.34 5.55
N ILE A 343 -1.18 -7.40 4.82
CA ILE A 343 -2.59 -7.04 4.94
C ILE A 343 -3.26 -7.22 3.60
N GLU A 344 -4.30 -8.05 3.57
CA GLU A 344 -5.03 -8.40 2.35
C GLU A 344 -6.53 -8.24 2.54
N GLY A 345 -7.21 -7.61 1.58
CA GLY A 345 -8.67 -7.69 1.50
C GLY A 345 -9.44 -6.95 2.60
N VAL A 346 -8.79 -6.03 3.31
CA VAL A 346 -9.42 -5.27 4.40
C VAL A 346 -10.14 -4.04 3.86
N LEU A 347 -11.33 -3.78 4.40
CA LEU A 347 -12.06 -2.52 4.22
C LEU A 347 -11.84 -1.63 5.44
N ILE A 348 -11.29 -0.43 5.24
CA ILE A 348 -11.22 0.61 6.26
C ILE A 348 -12.12 1.74 5.79
N LYS A 349 -13.06 2.18 6.61
CA LYS A 349 -13.94 3.29 6.24
C LYS A 349 -14.17 4.27 7.37
N ASN A 350 -14.32 5.53 7.00
CA ASN A 350 -15.05 6.50 7.81
C ASN A 350 -16.54 6.39 7.42
N PRO A 351 -17.41 5.83 8.28
CA PRO A 351 -18.81 5.61 7.93
C PRO A 351 -19.66 6.89 8.00
N GLY A 352 -19.13 7.98 8.55
CA GLY A 352 -19.86 9.23 8.74
C GLY A 352 -19.19 10.42 8.05
N THR A 353 -19.47 11.61 8.56
CA THR A 353 -18.91 12.88 8.05
C THR A 353 -17.99 13.55 9.08
N GLN A 354 -17.63 12.83 10.14
CA GLN A 354 -16.68 13.30 11.15
C GLN A 354 -15.25 13.26 10.61
N VAL A 355 -14.35 14.01 11.25
CA VAL A 355 -12.91 13.88 11.06
C VAL A 355 -12.50 12.43 11.36
N SER A 356 -11.64 11.85 10.54
CA SER A 356 -11.04 10.53 10.75
C SER A 356 -9.53 10.64 10.88
N GLY A 357 -8.90 9.59 11.36
CA GLY A 357 -7.46 9.41 11.24
C GLY A 357 -7.10 8.79 9.90
N ASP A 358 -5.85 8.38 9.81
CA ASP A 358 -5.30 7.75 8.63
C ASP A 358 -5.87 6.33 8.45
N GLY A 359 -5.83 5.85 7.22
CA GLY A 359 -6.16 4.47 6.90
C GLY A 359 -5.13 3.53 7.52
N ILE A 360 -3.86 3.71 7.16
CA ILE A 360 -2.76 2.87 7.63
C ILE A 360 -1.53 3.72 7.91
N ASP A 361 -1.08 3.65 9.16
CA ASP A 361 0.19 4.18 9.60
C ASP A 361 1.21 3.07 9.78
N LEU A 362 2.43 3.32 9.31
CA LEU A 362 3.58 2.45 9.52
C LEU A 362 4.68 3.18 10.27
N GLN A 363 4.73 3.01 11.59
CA GLN A 363 5.69 3.64 12.49
C GLN A 363 6.90 2.74 12.76
N GLN A 364 7.97 2.89 11.97
CA GLN A 364 9.24 2.17 12.14
C GLN A 364 10.42 3.06 12.60
N THR A 365 10.12 3.99 13.50
CA THR A 365 11.07 4.99 14.03
C THR A 365 12.34 4.38 14.65
N TYR A 366 12.29 3.12 15.11
CA TYR A 366 13.43 2.42 15.72
C TYR A 366 14.09 1.40 14.76
N PRO A 367 15.41 1.15 14.87
CA PRO A 367 16.08 0.10 14.10
C PRO A 367 15.47 -1.28 14.39
N GLY A 368 15.54 -2.19 13.41
CA GLY A 368 14.98 -3.54 13.56
C GLY A 368 13.46 -3.59 13.35
N GLY A 369 12.90 -2.72 12.52
CA GLY A 369 11.50 -2.82 12.07
C GLY A 369 11.27 -4.00 11.09
N TRP A 370 10.09 -4.06 10.50
CA TRP A 370 9.78 -5.08 9.49
C TRP A 370 10.63 -4.92 8.23
N ALA A 371 11.01 -6.05 7.64
CA ALA A 371 11.79 -6.06 6.40
C ALA A 371 10.91 -5.88 5.16
N THR A 372 9.62 -6.21 5.25
CA THR A 372 8.65 -6.04 4.17
C THR A 372 7.30 -5.62 4.73
N VAL A 373 6.60 -4.74 4.01
CA VAL A 373 5.20 -4.42 4.26
C VAL A 373 4.44 -4.57 2.95
N THR A 374 3.50 -5.51 2.94
CA THR A 374 2.70 -5.87 1.77
C THR A 374 1.23 -5.58 2.03
N LEU A 375 0.65 -4.71 1.20
CA LEU A 375 -0.76 -4.34 1.26
C LEU A 375 -1.43 -4.69 -0.06
N GLN A 376 -2.47 -5.53 -0.06
CA GLN A 376 -3.13 -5.94 -1.30
C GLN A 376 -4.65 -6.04 -1.20
N ASN A 377 -5.35 -5.75 -2.30
CA ASN A 377 -6.82 -5.76 -2.34
C ASN A 377 -7.46 -4.91 -1.23
N LEU A 378 -6.88 -3.74 -0.91
CA LEU A 378 -7.39 -2.88 0.15
C LEU A 378 -8.36 -1.83 -0.40
N ARG A 379 -9.43 -1.59 0.36
CA ARG A 379 -10.30 -0.43 0.15
C ARG A 379 -10.28 0.43 1.39
N ILE A 380 -9.87 1.69 1.23
CA ILE A 380 -9.81 2.69 2.30
C ILE A 380 -10.70 3.85 1.86
N GLN A 381 -11.80 4.10 2.55
CA GLN A 381 -12.83 4.99 2.01
C GLN A 381 -13.40 6.04 2.96
N GLY A 382 -13.67 7.20 2.36
CA GLY A 382 -14.36 8.30 3.01
C GLY A 382 -13.53 9.05 4.03
N LEU A 383 -12.20 8.92 4.03
CA LEU A 383 -11.37 9.57 5.03
C LEU A 383 -11.57 11.10 4.98
N GLN A 384 -11.67 11.72 6.15
CA GLN A 384 -11.92 13.16 6.28
C GLN A 384 -10.86 13.77 7.20
N GLY A 385 -9.92 14.50 6.62
CA GLY A 385 -8.88 15.18 7.39
C GLY A 385 -9.31 16.56 7.86
N CYS A 386 -8.54 17.13 8.78
CA CYS A 386 -8.66 18.50 9.20
C CYS A 386 -7.33 18.99 9.75
N ASN A 387 -7.08 20.29 9.62
CA ASN A 387 -5.91 20.96 10.21
C ASN A 387 -6.30 22.30 10.85
N VAL A 388 -7.43 22.33 11.56
CA VAL A 388 -7.90 23.53 12.26
C VAL A 388 -8.43 23.21 13.66
N GLY A 389 -8.26 24.14 14.59
CA GLY A 389 -8.83 24.07 15.94
C GLY A 389 -8.36 22.84 16.71
N THR A 390 -9.31 22.08 17.27
CA THR A 390 -9.05 20.84 18.04
C THR A 390 -8.59 19.66 17.18
N TYR A 391 -8.63 19.82 15.85
CA TYR A 391 -8.26 18.80 14.87
C TYR A 391 -7.09 19.30 14.01
N SER A 392 -6.13 20.03 14.60
CA SER A 392 -5.00 20.64 13.87
C SER A 392 -3.89 19.64 13.47
N GLY A 393 -4.27 18.39 13.23
CA GLY A 393 -3.34 17.29 12.99
C GLY A 393 -4.14 16.02 12.74
N ALA A 394 -5.22 16.12 11.98
CA ALA A 394 -5.95 14.93 11.56
C ALA A 394 -5.72 14.77 10.07
N HIS A 395 -4.62 14.15 9.69
CA HIS A 395 -4.19 14.14 8.29
C HIS A 395 -4.97 13.15 7.41
N ALA A 396 -5.64 12.13 7.96
CA ALA A 396 -6.54 11.27 7.18
C ALA A 396 -5.89 10.73 5.89
N ASP A 397 -4.61 10.36 5.97
CA ASP A 397 -3.82 9.75 4.92
C ASP A 397 -4.36 8.37 4.57
N VAL A 398 -4.32 7.97 3.29
CA VAL A 398 -4.66 6.59 2.93
C VAL A 398 -3.57 5.63 3.42
N PHE A 399 -2.29 6.02 3.25
CA PHE A 399 -1.14 5.29 3.76
C PHE A 399 0.02 6.24 4.08
N GLN A 400 0.46 6.23 5.33
CA GLN A 400 1.52 7.09 5.84
C GLN A 400 2.61 6.26 6.54
N PRO A 401 3.78 6.10 5.90
CA PRO A 401 4.93 5.50 6.55
C PRO A 401 5.75 6.55 7.31
N TYR A 402 6.06 6.27 8.56
CA TYR A 402 7.03 7.01 9.38
C TYR A 402 8.30 6.20 9.55
N ALA A 403 9.36 6.65 8.87
CA ALA A 403 10.69 6.05 8.96
C ALA A 403 10.71 4.52 8.72
N PRO A 404 10.16 3.97 7.62
CA PRO A 404 10.08 2.54 7.31
C PRO A 404 11.46 1.91 7.06
N SER A 405 12.29 1.87 8.10
CA SER A 405 13.73 1.65 8.07
C SER A 405 14.14 0.38 7.34
N GLY A 406 14.51 0.48 6.07
CA GLY A 406 14.95 -0.64 5.25
C GLY A 406 13.82 -1.59 4.82
N ALA A 407 12.56 -1.28 5.12
CA ALA A 407 11.43 -2.09 4.68
C ALA A 407 11.25 -1.98 3.16
N ALA A 408 10.94 -3.10 2.50
CA ALA A 408 10.41 -3.08 1.15
C ALA A 408 8.89 -2.86 1.22
N LEU A 409 8.40 -1.76 0.66
CA LEU A 409 6.98 -1.45 0.62
C LEU A 409 6.38 -1.97 -0.69
N ARG A 410 5.35 -2.81 -0.59
CA ARG A 410 4.69 -3.47 -1.72
C ARG A 410 3.20 -3.23 -1.63
N ILE A 411 2.61 -2.58 -2.62
CA ILE A 411 1.17 -2.32 -2.65
C ILE A 411 0.63 -2.72 -4.01
N ASP A 412 -0.39 -3.57 -4.03
CA ASP A 412 -1.05 -3.99 -5.26
C ASP A 412 -2.57 -4.06 -5.10
N HIS A 413 -3.30 -3.43 -6.01
CA HIS A 413 -4.76 -3.29 -5.93
C HIS A 413 -5.18 -2.60 -4.63
N LEU A 414 -5.02 -1.28 -4.59
CA LEU A 414 -5.53 -0.44 -3.52
C LEU A 414 -6.48 0.61 -4.10
N THR A 415 -7.58 0.88 -3.41
CA THR A 415 -8.45 2.02 -3.73
C THR A 415 -8.68 2.86 -2.48
N GLY A 416 -8.23 4.11 -2.53
CA GLY A 416 -8.29 5.10 -1.46
C GLY A 416 -9.20 6.27 -1.81
N THR A 417 -10.01 6.75 -0.85
CA THR A 417 -10.67 8.07 -0.94
C THR A 417 -10.44 8.86 0.35
N THR A 418 -10.02 10.10 0.19
CA THR A 418 -9.62 11.00 1.28
C THR A 418 -9.91 12.45 0.92
N SER A 419 -10.23 13.28 1.91
CA SER A 419 -10.36 14.73 1.72
C SER A 419 -9.09 15.51 2.07
N TYR A 420 -7.99 14.81 2.34
CA TYR A 420 -6.74 15.39 2.78
C TYR A 420 -5.59 14.75 2.00
N GLN A 421 -4.89 13.74 2.52
CA GLN A 421 -3.73 13.17 1.85
C GLN A 421 -3.94 11.70 1.45
N GLY A 422 -3.31 11.32 0.34
CA GLY A 422 -3.42 9.98 -0.21
C GLY A 422 -2.29 9.08 0.24
N MET A 423 -1.31 8.91 -0.63
CA MET A 423 -0.24 7.94 -0.49
C MET A 423 1.09 8.64 -0.28
N GLN A 424 1.87 8.16 0.68
CA GLN A 424 3.22 8.62 0.88
C GLN A 424 4.26 7.55 0.50
N VAL A 425 5.20 7.94 -0.36
CA VAL A 425 6.41 7.17 -0.73
C VAL A 425 7.60 7.68 0.09
N ALA A 426 7.73 9.01 0.18
CA ALA A 426 8.69 9.68 1.04
C ALA A 426 8.08 9.85 2.44
N PRO A 427 8.58 9.14 3.47
CA PRO A 427 8.06 9.25 4.85
C PRO A 427 8.32 10.65 5.43
N ASP A 428 7.48 11.15 6.34
CA ASP A 428 7.71 12.44 7.03
C ASP A 428 9.07 12.54 7.73
N GLY A 429 9.64 11.40 8.11
CA GLY A 429 10.97 11.37 8.71
C GLY A 429 12.11 11.78 7.77
N TYR A 430 11.87 11.83 6.45
CA TYR A 430 12.84 12.24 5.44
C TYR A 430 13.35 13.67 5.68
N PHE A 431 12.58 14.52 6.39
CA PHE A 431 12.99 15.88 6.74
C PHE A 431 14.01 15.97 7.90
N THR A 432 14.50 14.84 8.42
CA THR A 432 15.57 14.82 9.44
C THR A 432 16.76 13.93 9.03
N PRO A 433 18.02 14.33 9.33
CA PRO A 433 19.22 13.58 8.91
C PRO A 433 19.38 12.16 9.48
N ALA A 434 18.50 11.74 10.40
CA ALA A 434 18.65 10.52 11.20
C ALA A 434 17.71 9.37 10.78
N ILE A 435 16.87 9.57 9.76
CA ILE A 435 15.81 8.62 9.40
C ILE A 435 16.16 7.82 8.14
N ARG A 436 15.77 6.55 8.21
CA ARG A 436 16.14 5.42 7.37
C ARG A 436 15.02 5.20 6.34
N ASN A 437 15.33 5.42 5.08
CA ASN A 437 14.42 5.21 3.94
C ASN A 437 13.94 3.76 3.85
N PRO A 438 12.78 3.50 3.22
CA PRO A 438 12.46 2.15 2.78
C PRO A 438 13.54 1.68 1.80
N SER A 439 13.79 0.37 1.77
CA SER A 439 14.79 -0.20 0.85
C SER A 439 14.30 -0.19 -0.59
N SER A 440 12.98 -0.27 -0.79
CA SER A 440 12.32 -0.17 -2.09
C SER A 440 10.83 0.11 -1.92
N VAL A 441 10.22 0.69 -2.96
CA VAL A 441 8.78 0.91 -3.09
C VAL A 441 8.31 0.33 -4.42
N ASP A 442 7.30 -0.53 -4.38
CA ASP A 442 6.68 -1.14 -5.56
C ASP A 442 5.16 -1.04 -5.43
N PHE A 443 4.60 -0.02 -6.08
CA PHE A 443 3.17 0.24 -6.11
C PHE A 443 2.62 -0.13 -7.47
N ARG A 444 1.49 -0.84 -7.43
CA ARG A 444 0.83 -1.40 -8.61
C ARG A 444 -0.66 -1.23 -8.45
N ASN A 445 -1.35 -0.75 -9.48
CA ASN A 445 -2.81 -0.71 -9.47
C ASN A 445 -3.35 0.00 -8.22
N VAL A 446 -2.81 1.18 -7.91
CA VAL A 446 -3.28 2.01 -6.80
C VAL A 446 -4.12 3.16 -7.35
N ASN A 447 -5.35 3.31 -6.86
CA ASN A 447 -6.24 4.41 -7.22
C ASN A 447 -6.51 5.29 -6.01
N ILE A 448 -6.14 6.57 -6.09
CA ILE A 448 -6.41 7.57 -5.06
C ILE A 448 -7.38 8.62 -5.60
N ASN A 449 -8.47 8.85 -4.88
CA ASN A 449 -9.47 9.85 -5.26
C ASN A 449 -9.63 10.87 -4.14
N ILE A 450 -9.26 12.11 -4.43
CA ILE A 450 -9.42 13.24 -3.52
C ILE A 450 -10.88 13.68 -3.55
N ILE A 451 -11.54 13.55 -2.41
CA ILE A 451 -12.96 13.86 -2.23
C ILE A 451 -13.15 15.22 -1.52
N PRO A 452 -14.28 15.91 -1.73
CA PRO A 452 -14.58 17.12 -0.97
C PRO A 452 -14.56 16.88 0.54
N ASN A 453 -13.98 17.81 1.28
CA ASN A 453 -14.06 17.81 2.73
C ASN A 453 -15.46 18.26 3.18
N THR A 454 -16.15 17.38 3.91
CA THR A 454 -17.52 17.61 4.40
C THR A 454 -17.55 18.07 5.86
N VAL A 455 -16.41 18.10 6.53
CA VAL A 455 -16.30 18.54 7.93
C VAL A 455 -16.39 20.07 8.00
N PRO A 456 -17.34 20.64 8.78
CA PRO A 456 -17.45 22.09 8.93
C PRO A 456 -16.16 22.74 9.44
N GLY A 457 -15.70 23.79 8.75
CA GLY A 457 -14.48 24.51 9.10
C GLY A 457 -13.18 23.91 8.56
N CYS A 458 -13.22 22.68 8.02
CA CYS A 458 -12.07 22.02 7.38
C CYS A 458 -12.13 22.10 5.84
N ALA A 459 -13.17 22.70 5.26
CA ALA A 459 -13.25 22.93 3.83
C ALA A 459 -12.16 23.89 3.35
N GLY A 460 -11.37 23.47 2.36
CA GLY A 460 -10.31 24.29 1.77
C GLY A 460 -8.99 24.32 2.55
N THR A 461 -8.77 23.39 3.49
CA THR A 461 -7.42 23.12 4.01
C THR A 461 -6.52 22.73 2.83
N SER A 462 -5.48 23.53 2.57
CA SER A 462 -4.72 23.59 1.33
C SER A 462 -3.78 22.40 1.08
N ASP A 463 -3.64 21.50 2.04
CA ASP A 463 -2.55 20.53 2.06
C ASP A 463 -3.04 19.14 1.62
N HIS A 464 -3.78 19.09 0.50
CA HIS A 464 -4.12 17.83 -0.14
C HIS A 464 -3.05 17.49 -1.18
N TYR A 465 -2.42 16.32 -1.00
CA TYR A 465 -1.63 15.68 -2.04
C TYR A 465 -2.09 14.24 -2.09
N ALA A 466 -2.63 13.81 -3.24
CA ALA A 466 -2.90 12.41 -3.49
C ALA A 466 -1.62 11.56 -3.40
N TRP A 467 -0.46 12.14 -3.75
CA TRP A 467 0.81 11.43 -3.75
C TRP A 467 1.97 12.28 -3.24
N TRP A 468 2.64 11.82 -2.19
CA TRP A 468 3.94 12.33 -1.77
C TRP A 468 5.05 11.42 -2.29
N ILE A 469 5.58 11.73 -3.48
CA ILE A 469 6.48 10.84 -4.21
C ILE A 469 7.94 11.01 -3.80
N ALA A 470 8.38 12.27 -3.66
CA ALA A 470 9.75 12.59 -3.26
C ALA A 470 9.76 13.72 -2.22
N GLY A 471 10.83 13.79 -1.43
CA GLY A 471 10.97 14.76 -0.36
C GLY A 471 12.41 14.90 0.15
N GLY A 472 12.53 15.31 1.42
CA GLY A 472 13.80 15.37 2.15
C GLY A 472 14.48 16.73 2.25
N VAL A 473 15.70 16.74 2.79
CA VAL A 473 16.47 17.97 3.03
C VAL A 473 16.71 18.74 1.73
N GLY A 474 16.89 18.02 0.61
CA GLY A 474 16.95 18.60 -0.73
C GLY A 474 15.64 18.61 -1.51
N GLY A 475 14.52 18.12 -0.94
CA GLY A 475 13.19 18.09 -1.56
C GLY A 475 13.01 17.14 -2.76
N CYS A 476 14.09 16.50 -3.23
CA CYS A 476 14.15 15.77 -4.50
C CYS A 476 14.62 14.33 -4.35
N GLU A 477 14.44 13.76 -3.17
CA GLU A 477 14.96 12.45 -2.87
C GLU A 477 13.83 11.42 -2.71
N ALA A 478 14.06 10.24 -3.26
CA ALA A 478 13.14 9.11 -3.17
C ALA A 478 13.94 7.79 -3.08
N PRO A 479 13.42 6.77 -2.39
CA PRO A 479 13.95 5.41 -2.47
C PRO A 479 13.78 4.85 -3.89
N PRO A 480 14.43 3.71 -4.24
CA PRO A 480 14.09 2.98 -5.45
C PRO A 480 12.58 2.72 -5.51
N THR A 481 11.91 3.33 -6.49
CA THR A 481 10.44 3.40 -6.56
C THR A 481 9.97 2.94 -7.94
N ASN A 482 9.05 1.98 -7.94
CA ASN A 482 8.38 1.47 -9.14
C ASN A 482 6.88 1.74 -9.03
N LEU A 483 6.35 2.50 -10.00
CA LEU A 483 4.93 2.88 -10.10
C LEU A 483 4.35 2.23 -11.36
N VAL A 484 3.32 1.40 -11.20
CA VAL A 484 2.73 0.63 -12.30
C VAL A 484 1.21 0.75 -12.24
N ASN A 485 0.65 1.49 -13.21
CA ASN A 485 -0.80 1.65 -13.34
C ASN A 485 -1.43 2.31 -12.09
N ASP A 486 -0.78 3.34 -11.57
CA ASP A 486 -1.24 4.10 -10.41
C ASP A 486 -1.91 5.41 -10.85
N TYR A 487 -2.91 5.86 -10.09
CA TYR A 487 -3.83 6.93 -10.46
C TYR A 487 -4.06 7.93 -9.32
N ALA A 488 -4.37 9.16 -9.72
CA ALA A 488 -4.93 10.18 -8.87
C ALA A 488 -6.10 10.87 -9.58
N GLN A 489 -7.26 10.90 -8.92
CA GLN A 489 -8.38 11.74 -9.31
C GLN A 489 -8.42 12.95 -8.37
N GLU A 490 -8.20 14.13 -8.95
CA GLU A 490 -8.23 15.40 -8.24
C GLU A 490 -9.52 16.18 -8.52
N PRO A 491 -9.96 17.09 -7.64
CA PRO A 491 -11.16 17.91 -7.85
C PRO A 491 -11.07 18.83 -9.08
N ASP A 492 -9.88 19.33 -9.39
CA ASP A 492 -9.63 20.17 -10.57
C ASP A 492 -9.35 19.35 -11.84
N GLY A 493 -9.24 18.02 -11.70
CA GLY A 493 -8.93 17.10 -12.78
C GLY A 493 -7.51 17.26 -13.34
N SER A 494 -6.56 17.73 -12.55
CA SER A 494 -5.17 17.96 -12.95
C SER A 494 -4.20 17.42 -11.91
N LEU A 495 -3.01 17.00 -12.34
CA LEU A 495 -1.92 16.61 -11.41
C LEU A 495 -0.84 17.70 -11.29
N ILE A 496 -1.07 18.87 -11.87
CA ILE A 496 -0.03 19.90 -12.02
C ILE A 496 0.21 20.66 -10.71
N TYR A 497 -0.83 20.89 -9.91
CA TYR A 497 -0.76 21.69 -8.69
C TYR A 497 -1.41 20.96 -7.52
N ASN A 498 -0.78 21.02 -6.33
CA ASN A 498 -1.29 20.44 -5.07
C ASN A 498 -1.93 19.05 -5.25
N SER A 499 -1.22 18.14 -5.91
CA SER A 499 -1.72 16.79 -6.21
C SER A 499 -0.64 15.75 -6.00
N VAL A 500 0.48 15.90 -6.71
CA VAL A 500 1.65 15.05 -6.56
C VAL A 500 2.85 15.90 -6.14
N ALA A 501 3.48 15.53 -5.03
CA ALA A 501 4.65 16.22 -4.49
C ALA A 501 5.96 15.55 -4.93
N PRO A 502 7.05 16.32 -5.19
CA PRO A 502 7.11 17.78 -5.12
C PRO A 502 6.39 18.44 -6.31
N ASP A 503 5.68 19.53 -6.05
CA ASP A 503 4.97 20.32 -7.08
C ASP A 503 5.89 21.45 -7.59
N THR A 504 5.70 21.83 -8.86
CA THR A 504 6.20 23.06 -9.51
C THR A 504 6.20 24.32 -8.63
N GLY A 505 5.27 24.45 -7.70
CA GLY A 505 5.22 25.57 -6.75
C GLY A 505 6.38 25.61 -5.73
N TRP A 506 7.12 24.51 -5.54
CA TRP A 506 8.12 24.38 -4.48
C TRP A 506 9.51 24.87 -4.91
N GLY A 507 9.77 24.97 -6.22
CA GLY A 507 11.04 25.48 -6.75
C GLY A 507 12.27 24.61 -6.46
N GLN A 508 12.07 23.31 -6.21
CA GLN A 508 13.16 22.37 -5.90
C GLN A 508 13.88 21.85 -7.16
N GLY A 509 13.30 22.05 -8.35
CA GLY A 509 13.92 21.68 -9.63
C GLY A 509 13.81 20.19 -9.99
N CYS A 510 12.98 19.44 -9.28
CA CYS A 510 12.70 18.03 -9.50
C CYS A 510 11.19 17.73 -9.61
N ASP A 511 10.43 18.75 -9.98
CA ASP A 511 8.99 18.70 -10.18
C ASP A 511 8.65 17.65 -11.26
N PRO A 512 7.46 17.04 -11.21
CA PRO A 512 7.04 16.06 -12.20
C PRO A 512 6.97 16.68 -13.60
N LEU A 513 7.47 15.94 -14.59
CA LEU A 513 7.12 16.16 -15.98
C LEU A 513 5.71 15.61 -16.23
N TYR A 514 4.76 16.50 -16.50
CA TYR A 514 3.39 16.15 -16.84
C TYR A 514 3.16 16.18 -18.35
N VAL A 515 2.86 15.03 -18.96
CA VAL A 515 2.59 14.89 -20.40
C VAL A 515 1.42 13.94 -20.62
N GLY A 516 0.38 14.41 -21.33
CA GLY A 516 -0.73 13.54 -21.77
C GLY A 516 -1.49 12.86 -20.64
N GLY A 517 -1.63 13.53 -19.48
CA GLY A 517 -2.31 12.95 -18.32
C GLY A 517 -1.43 12.08 -17.43
N LEU A 518 -0.11 12.04 -17.65
CA LEU A 518 0.83 11.25 -16.85
C LEU A 518 1.89 12.15 -16.21
N ALA A 519 2.03 12.07 -14.89
CA ALA A 519 3.12 12.69 -14.13
C ALA A 519 4.28 11.69 -13.96
N THR A 520 5.51 12.13 -14.28
CA THR A 520 6.75 11.32 -14.20
C THR A 520 7.92 12.14 -13.65
N TRP A 521 8.94 11.52 -13.07
CA TRP A 521 10.08 12.23 -12.43
C TRP A 521 11.43 11.92 -13.11
N PRO A 522 11.68 12.40 -14.34
CA PRO A 522 12.91 12.10 -15.08
C PRO A 522 14.18 12.64 -14.40
N THR A 523 14.05 13.63 -13.52
CA THR A 523 15.14 14.24 -12.75
C THR A 523 15.50 13.45 -11.48
N ILE A 524 14.69 12.46 -11.09
CA ILE A 524 14.92 11.59 -9.93
C ILE A 524 15.07 10.15 -10.46
N PRO A 525 16.29 9.69 -10.80
CA PRO A 525 16.50 8.41 -11.47
C PRO A 525 16.05 7.16 -10.68
N ALA A 526 15.83 7.31 -9.38
CA ALA A 526 15.33 6.24 -8.51
C ALA A 526 13.86 5.91 -8.76
N ILE A 527 13.10 6.81 -9.40
CA ILE A 527 11.67 6.63 -9.70
C ILE A 527 11.50 6.10 -11.12
N THR A 528 10.70 5.06 -11.26
CA THR A 528 10.30 4.47 -12.54
C THR A 528 8.78 4.41 -12.62
N GLY A 529 8.23 4.65 -13.82
CA GLY A 529 6.79 4.77 -14.02
C GLY A 529 6.24 6.17 -13.72
N GLY A 530 4.97 6.25 -13.31
CA GLY A 530 4.32 7.53 -13.05
C GLY A 530 2.87 7.40 -12.61
N ILE A 531 2.28 8.54 -12.23
CA ILE A 531 0.90 8.65 -11.78
C ILE A 531 0.02 9.18 -12.91
N ARG A 532 -1.07 8.48 -13.19
CA ARG A 532 -2.06 8.84 -14.21
C ARG A 532 -3.16 9.70 -13.62
N ASN A 533 -3.54 10.72 -14.36
CA ASN A 533 -4.65 11.59 -14.01
C ASN A 533 -5.99 10.90 -14.26
N GLY A 534 -6.91 11.05 -13.32
CA GLY A 534 -8.28 10.57 -13.40
C GLY A 534 -8.46 9.17 -12.81
N LEU A 535 -9.63 8.59 -13.08
CA LEU A 535 -9.96 7.24 -12.64
C LEU A 535 -9.40 6.16 -13.57
N PRO A 536 -9.09 4.95 -13.07
CA PRO A 536 -8.73 3.83 -13.91
C PRO A 536 -9.87 3.48 -14.88
N ALA A 537 -9.53 3.15 -16.13
CA ALA A 537 -10.52 2.92 -17.19
C ALA A 537 -11.50 1.75 -16.92
N GLY A 538 -11.09 0.79 -16.07
CA GLY A 538 -11.92 -0.34 -15.64
C GLY A 538 -12.74 -0.10 -14.36
N GLY A 539 -12.68 1.11 -13.80
CA GLY A 539 -13.16 1.43 -12.45
C GLY A 539 -12.11 1.13 -11.37
N ASP A 540 -12.52 1.27 -10.11
CA ASP A 540 -11.65 1.02 -8.95
C ASP A 540 -10.98 -0.35 -9.02
N PHE A 541 -9.70 -0.42 -8.65
CA PHE A 541 -8.99 -1.70 -8.52
C PHE A 541 -9.58 -2.59 -7.43
N VAL A 542 -10.15 -1.96 -6.38
CA VAL A 542 -10.90 -2.65 -5.33
C VAL A 542 -12.29 -2.04 -5.25
N PRO A 543 -13.25 -2.51 -6.07
CA PRO A 543 -14.62 -2.02 -6.05
C PRO A 543 -15.31 -2.22 -4.69
N VAL A 544 -16.39 -1.46 -4.47
CA VAL A 544 -17.23 -1.61 -3.27
C VAL A 544 -17.68 -3.07 -3.12
N GLY A 545 -17.53 -3.59 -1.90
CA GLY A 545 -17.88 -4.98 -1.56
C GLY A 545 -16.83 -6.02 -1.95
N ARG A 546 -15.72 -5.64 -2.60
CA ARG A 546 -14.63 -6.58 -2.91
C ARG A 546 -13.77 -6.90 -1.68
N ALA A 547 -13.49 -5.90 -0.85
CA ALA A 547 -12.81 -6.03 0.44
C ALA A 547 -13.82 -5.96 1.60
N GLY A 548 -13.43 -6.44 2.79
CA GLY A 548 -14.28 -6.39 4.00
C GLY A 548 -14.52 -7.74 4.66
N ILE A 549 -15.59 -7.84 5.44
CA ILE A 549 -15.97 -9.03 6.24
C ILE A 549 -16.08 -10.32 5.41
N ASN A 550 -16.59 -10.22 4.18
CA ASN A 550 -16.82 -11.37 3.31
C ASN A 550 -15.67 -11.60 2.32
N TYR A 551 -14.51 -10.99 2.56
CA TYR A 551 -13.36 -11.11 1.67
C TYR A 551 -12.93 -12.58 1.57
N VAL A 552 -12.72 -13.00 0.32
CA VAL A 552 -12.10 -14.29 -0.01
C VAL A 552 -10.94 -13.98 -0.93
N SER A 553 -9.74 -14.42 -0.52
CA SER A 553 -8.55 -14.27 -1.33
C SER A 553 -8.77 -14.88 -2.71
N PRO A 554 -8.43 -14.17 -3.80
CA PRO A 554 -8.48 -14.75 -5.15
C PRO A 554 -7.36 -15.78 -5.35
N GLY A 555 -6.44 -15.93 -4.40
CA GLY A 555 -5.20 -16.69 -4.56
C GLY A 555 -4.08 -15.82 -5.11
N TYR A 556 -2.95 -16.45 -5.42
CA TYR A 556 -1.71 -15.76 -5.72
C TYR A 556 -1.02 -16.39 -6.93
N HIS A 557 -0.25 -15.57 -7.66
CA HIS A 557 0.56 -16.00 -8.79
C HIS A 557 1.62 -17.04 -8.43
#